data_AF-A0A3A8SQL2-F1
#
_entry.id   AF-A0A3A8SQL2-F1
#
_cell.length_a   1.000
_cell.length_b   1.000
_cell.length_c   1.000
_cell.angle_alpha   90.00
_cell.angle_beta   90.00
_cell.angle_gamma   90.00
#
_symmetry.space_group_name_H-M   'P 1'
#
loop_
_entity.id
_entity.type
_entity.pdbx_description
1 polymer ?
#
loop_
_entity_poly.entity_id
_entity_poly.type
_entity_poly.pdbx_seq_one_letter_code
_entity_poly.pdbx_strand_id
1 'polypeptide(L)'
;MGTTASRRTSVSESSASAPGRNELRPYDGPSVAPSAPRPSTLADGPAVSARELAAMGGRLRSPSAPVPEDVYASVRSHLTRSLSNPFLTDSDVKATHDALGSVPRDAYRATLDRMDRDGLLATYVSRMDAPSRQSFLEQAASNGVLSRRPGGVEGPLGMPGRPETFVNDPKLPAALRDAVNAHATDTGRAAVVAYDAYLQRYGDAVAQAGSLQALRVLGPPQSLDLRETSLGLSWSDPQRERYESEWKAGLGRPQHSLVQAYETVTARAQVLSGERPAGAFVSAEASASHEMIQFKRTAHASARGTTDVQTQAGIASKAGPLGLEVMMDAHGKTEAQLQVDLGIASVSRDSEGKVELSLGAGPHARAHAALNPRTAEFGGGVSFEVSDKSGQSRAGLKLGYGLRGLTPERASQAVRNDVPGLFSRPKDLDPGVGWEALPSERRALYERQGWTREEWAQDSRR
;
A
#
# COMPACT_ATOMS: atom_id res chain seq x y z
N MET A 1 -54.54 -16.99 25.78
CA MET A 1 -55.89 -17.47 25.42
C MET A 1 -56.35 -16.59 24.26
N GLY A 2 -56.76 -17.05 23.07
CA GLY A 2 -57.31 -18.35 22.64
C GLY A 2 -58.81 -18.19 22.33
N THR A 3 -59.39 -18.68 21.23
CA THR A 3 -58.88 -19.58 20.15
C THR A 3 -59.85 -19.61 18.95
N THR A 4 -59.34 -19.70 17.70
CA THR A 4 -60.02 -20.23 16.48
C THR A 4 -61.28 -19.48 15.94
N ALA A 5 -61.82 -19.68 14.73
CA ALA A 5 -61.63 -20.69 13.67
C ALA A 5 -61.81 -20.14 12.21
N SER A 6 -61.73 -21.00 11.19
CA SER A 6 -61.48 -20.65 9.76
C SER A 6 -62.65 -20.86 8.76
N ARG A 7 -62.65 -20.10 7.64
CA ARG A 7 -63.15 -20.45 6.28
C ARG A 7 -62.49 -19.48 5.25
N ARG A 8 -61.92 -19.80 4.06
CA ARG A 8 -62.24 -20.70 2.92
C ARG A 8 -63.59 -20.36 2.25
N THR A 9 -63.74 -20.17 0.92
CA THR A 9 -62.89 -20.30 -0.32
C THR A 9 -63.23 -19.13 -1.30
N SER A 10 -62.77 -18.89 -2.55
CA SER A 10 -61.70 -19.28 -3.54
C SER A 10 -61.83 -18.30 -4.76
N VAL A 11 -61.04 -18.24 -5.85
CA VAL A 11 -59.93 -19.06 -6.43
C VAL A 11 -58.68 -18.15 -6.67
N SER A 12 -57.83 -18.08 -7.71
CA SER A 12 -57.65 -18.64 -9.09
C SER A 12 -56.16 -18.88 -9.38
N GLU A 13 -55.84 -19.76 -10.33
CA GLU A 13 -54.47 -20.25 -10.60
C GLU A 13 -53.79 -19.59 -11.81
N SER A 14 -52.46 -19.55 -11.81
CA SER A 14 -51.62 -19.62 -13.01
C SER A 14 -50.21 -20.08 -12.65
N SER A 15 -49.80 -21.22 -13.19
CA SER A 15 -48.55 -21.92 -12.84
C SER A 15 -47.42 -21.58 -13.80
N ALA A 16 -46.23 -21.28 -13.27
CA ALA A 16 -45.01 -21.10 -14.06
C ALA A 16 -43.81 -21.78 -13.37
N SER A 17 -43.45 -22.92 -13.93
CA SER A 17 -42.31 -23.83 -13.70
C SER A 17 -41.03 -23.26 -13.06
N ALA A 18 -40.42 -24.08 -12.18
CA ALA A 18 -39.04 -23.89 -11.71
C ALA A 18 -38.00 -24.11 -12.83
N PRO A 19 -36.80 -23.50 -12.74
CA PRO A 19 -35.77 -23.60 -13.79
C PRO A 19 -35.13 -24.99 -13.89
N GLY A 20 -35.08 -25.53 -15.11
CA GLY A 20 -34.46 -26.82 -15.42
C GLY A 20 -32.93 -26.77 -15.49
N ARG A 21 -32.31 -27.96 -15.50
CA ARG A 21 -30.85 -28.12 -15.67
C ARG A 21 -30.41 -27.80 -17.10
N ASN A 22 -29.22 -27.22 -17.25
CA ASN A 22 -28.53 -27.13 -18.54
C ASN A 22 -27.98 -28.51 -18.94
N GLU A 23 -28.69 -29.21 -19.83
CA GLU A 23 -28.15 -30.38 -20.53
C GLU A 23 -27.53 -29.94 -21.86
N LEU A 24 -26.24 -30.25 -22.05
CA LEU A 24 -25.50 -29.89 -23.26
C LEU A 24 -25.86 -30.84 -24.40
N ARG A 25 -26.68 -30.38 -25.35
CA ARG A 25 -26.80 -31.05 -26.65
C ARG A 25 -25.50 -30.90 -27.45
N PRO A 26 -24.95 -31.97 -28.05
CA PRO A 26 -23.94 -31.83 -29.10
C PRO A 26 -24.55 -31.15 -30.33
N TYR A 27 -23.71 -30.52 -31.13
CA TYR A 27 -24.08 -29.83 -32.37
C TYR A 27 -23.89 -30.76 -33.57
N ASP A 28 -24.98 -31.20 -34.19
CA ASP A 28 -24.96 -31.95 -35.44
C ASP A 28 -24.68 -30.99 -36.62
N GLY A 29 -23.43 -30.99 -37.10
CA GLY A 29 -23.03 -30.27 -38.30
C GLY A 29 -23.47 -30.95 -39.60
N PRO A 30 -23.58 -30.21 -40.72
CA PRO A 30 -24.06 -30.76 -41.99
C PRO A 30 -23.09 -31.77 -42.62
N SER A 31 -23.64 -32.88 -43.12
CA SER A 31 -22.89 -33.96 -43.79
C SER A 31 -22.18 -33.49 -45.06
N VAL A 32 -20.86 -33.72 -45.14
CA VAL A 32 -20.05 -33.56 -46.36
C VAL A 32 -19.50 -34.93 -46.78
N ALA A 33 -19.56 -35.24 -48.07
CA ALA A 33 -19.16 -36.53 -48.62
C ALA A 33 -17.62 -36.75 -48.56
N PRO A 34 -17.14 -38.00 -48.45
CA PRO A 34 -15.72 -38.30 -48.29
C PRO A 34 -14.90 -37.97 -49.55
N SER A 35 -13.83 -37.19 -49.37
CA SER A 35 -12.78 -37.04 -50.39
C SER A 35 -11.79 -38.21 -50.32
N ALA A 36 -11.38 -38.73 -51.48
CA ALA A 36 -10.52 -39.92 -51.56
C ALA A 36 -9.10 -39.66 -51.03
N PRO A 37 -8.44 -40.67 -50.41
CA PRO A 37 -7.07 -40.53 -49.92
C PRO A 37 -6.07 -40.43 -51.08
N ARG A 38 -5.14 -39.47 -50.99
CA ARG A 38 -3.89 -39.51 -51.77
C ARG A 38 -2.90 -40.46 -51.08
N PRO A 39 -2.02 -41.16 -51.83
CA PRO A 39 -1.06 -42.09 -51.23
C PRO A 39 0.00 -41.35 -50.41
N SER A 40 0.13 -41.72 -49.14
CA SER A 40 1.27 -41.31 -48.30
C SER A 40 2.54 -42.00 -48.81
N THR A 41 3.57 -41.22 -49.15
CA THR A 41 4.92 -41.75 -49.33
C THR A 41 5.41 -42.35 -48.01
N LEU A 42 5.88 -43.59 -48.01
CA LEU A 42 6.47 -44.19 -46.82
C LEU A 42 7.70 -43.39 -46.38
N ALA A 43 7.73 -43.03 -45.10
CA ALA A 43 8.94 -42.75 -44.37
C ALA A 43 9.13 -43.91 -43.38
N ASP A 44 10.24 -44.65 -43.50
CA ASP A 44 10.52 -45.77 -42.62
C ASP A 44 10.80 -45.27 -41.18
N GLY A 45 9.82 -45.49 -40.32
CA GLY A 45 9.92 -45.34 -38.88
C GLY A 45 9.35 -46.59 -38.20
N PRO A 46 9.80 -46.94 -36.98
CA PRO A 46 9.35 -48.16 -36.31
C PRO A 46 7.83 -48.13 -36.08
N ALA A 47 7.14 -49.15 -36.59
CA ALA A 47 5.69 -49.28 -36.54
C ALA A 47 5.20 -49.62 -35.12
N VAL A 48 5.11 -48.60 -34.25
CA VAL A 48 4.56 -48.71 -32.89
C VAL A 48 3.12 -49.21 -32.96
N SER A 49 2.79 -50.29 -32.25
CA SER A 49 1.46 -50.88 -32.29
C SER A 49 0.43 -50.00 -31.59
N ALA A 50 -0.84 -50.11 -32.02
CA ALA A 50 -1.96 -49.43 -31.36
C ALA A 50 -2.09 -49.79 -29.86
N ARG A 51 -1.56 -50.95 -29.45
CA ARG A 51 -1.56 -51.42 -28.05
C ARG A 51 -0.51 -50.69 -27.20
N GLU A 52 0.67 -50.40 -27.77
CA GLU A 52 1.70 -49.57 -27.12
C GLU A 52 1.28 -48.10 -27.05
N LEU A 53 0.63 -47.60 -28.12
CA LEU A 53 0.06 -46.25 -28.14
C LEU A 53 -1.04 -46.06 -27.08
N ALA A 54 -1.86 -47.08 -26.83
CA ALA A 54 -2.81 -47.10 -25.72
C ALA A 54 -2.10 -47.17 -24.34
N ALA A 55 -1.07 -48.00 -24.20
CA ALA A 55 -0.28 -48.11 -22.97
C ALA A 55 0.45 -46.80 -22.60
N MET A 56 0.84 -45.98 -23.60
CA MET A 56 1.42 -44.65 -23.40
C MET A 56 0.38 -43.51 -23.40
N GLY A 57 -0.91 -43.80 -23.20
CA GLY A 57 -1.95 -42.78 -23.00
C GLY A 57 -2.25 -41.92 -24.23
N GLY A 58 -2.05 -42.44 -25.44
CA GLY A 58 -2.49 -41.80 -26.68
C GLY A 58 -1.65 -40.61 -27.15
N ARG A 59 -0.45 -40.39 -26.57
CA ARG A 59 0.49 -39.37 -27.06
C ARG A 59 1.85 -39.97 -27.35
N LEU A 60 2.28 -39.90 -28.60
CA LEU A 60 3.70 -39.98 -28.94
C LEU A 60 4.41 -38.81 -28.24
N ARG A 61 5.30 -39.10 -27.29
CA ARG A 61 6.33 -38.13 -26.89
C ARG A 61 7.17 -37.85 -28.12
N SER A 62 7.37 -36.58 -28.46
CA SER A 62 8.45 -36.20 -29.37
C SER A 62 9.75 -36.83 -28.85
N PRO A 63 10.58 -37.46 -29.69
CA PRO A 63 11.83 -38.02 -29.24
C PRO A 63 12.69 -36.88 -28.68
N SER A 64 12.96 -36.94 -27.37
CA SER A 64 13.92 -36.04 -26.76
C SER A 64 15.28 -36.31 -27.38
N ALA A 65 16.03 -35.26 -27.70
CA ALA A 65 17.43 -35.43 -28.03
C ALA A 65 18.16 -36.16 -26.89
N PRO A 66 19.11 -37.05 -27.21
CA PRO A 66 19.88 -37.76 -26.18
C PRO A 66 20.72 -36.76 -25.37
N VAL A 67 20.87 -37.04 -24.08
CA VAL A 67 21.72 -36.23 -23.21
C VAL A 67 23.19 -36.43 -23.62
N PRO A 68 23.97 -35.36 -23.89
CA PRO A 68 25.40 -35.49 -24.19
C PRO A 68 26.14 -36.09 -22.99
N GLU A 69 26.61 -37.34 -23.12
CA GLU A 69 27.27 -38.08 -22.03
C GLU A 69 28.61 -37.46 -21.62
N ASP A 70 29.30 -36.80 -22.55
CA ASP A 70 30.54 -36.06 -22.33
C ASP A 70 30.31 -34.84 -21.43
N VAL A 71 29.31 -34.01 -21.74
CA VAL A 71 28.93 -32.86 -20.92
C VAL A 71 28.35 -33.33 -19.59
N TYR A 72 27.55 -34.39 -19.58
CA TYR A 72 27.00 -34.96 -18.35
C TYR A 72 28.08 -35.53 -17.43
N ALA A 73 29.12 -36.17 -17.99
CA ALA A 73 30.28 -36.63 -17.23
C ALA A 73 31.08 -35.46 -16.63
N SER A 74 31.28 -34.37 -17.38
CA SER A 74 31.89 -33.13 -16.86
C SER A 74 31.07 -32.56 -15.68
N VAL A 75 29.78 -32.29 -15.88
CA VAL A 75 28.85 -31.81 -14.83
C VAL A 75 28.90 -32.70 -13.59
N ARG A 76 28.84 -34.03 -13.78
CA ARG A 76 28.95 -35.00 -12.68
C ARG A 76 30.30 -34.92 -11.98
N SER A 77 31.41 -34.71 -12.70
CA SER A 77 32.75 -34.62 -12.10
C SER A 77 32.95 -33.37 -11.23
N HIS A 78 32.34 -32.23 -11.59
CA HIS A 78 32.39 -31.01 -10.79
C HIS A 78 31.48 -31.08 -9.56
N LEU A 79 30.30 -31.70 -9.67
CA LEU A 79 29.34 -31.75 -8.56
C LEU A 79 29.60 -32.90 -7.58
N THR A 80 30.05 -34.06 -8.05
CA THR A 80 30.28 -35.24 -7.19
C THR A 80 31.50 -35.03 -6.29
N ARG A 81 31.27 -35.09 -4.98
CA ARG A 81 32.33 -34.97 -3.97
C ARG A 81 33.15 -36.25 -3.87
N SER A 82 34.43 -36.12 -3.54
CA SER A 82 35.34 -37.24 -3.30
C SER A 82 36.18 -36.99 -2.04
N LEU A 83 36.87 -38.02 -1.54
CA LEU A 83 37.80 -37.89 -0.40
C LEU A 83 38.93 -36.88 -0.66
N SER A 84 39.25 -36.60 -1.93
CA SER A 84 40.26 -35.62 -2.35
C SER A 84 39.70 -34.23 -2.64
N ASN A 85 38.37 -34.08 -2.77
CA ASN A 85 37.70 -32.78 -2.95
C ASN A 85 36.37 -32.73 -2.18
N PRO A 86 36.39 -32.52 -0.84
CA PRO A 86 35.21 -32.61 0.01
C PRO A 86 34.24 -31.43 -0.10
N PHE A 87 34.67 -30.25 -0.57
CA PHE A 87 33.88 -29.01 -0.53
C PHE A 87 33.55 -28.48 -1.92
N LEU A 88 32.25 -28.28 -2.21
CA LEU A 88 31.79 -27.57 -3.41
C LEU A 88 32.30 -26.13 -3.36
N THR A 89 32.96 -25.71 -4.43
CA THR A 89 33.51 -24.36 -4.62
C THR A 89 32.70 -23.57 -5.65
N ASP A 90 32.80 -22.24 -5.61
CA ASP A 90 32.17 -21.38 -6.62
C ASP A 90 32.73 -21.65 -8.04
N SER A 91 33.98 -22.12 -8.12
CA SER A 91 34.58 -22.65 -9.35
C SER A 91 33.93 -23.93 -9.86
N ASP A 92 33.47 -24.84 -9.00
CA ASP A 92 32.70 -26.03 -9.41
C ASP A 92 31.31 -25.63 -9.93
N VAL A 93 30.67 -24.64 -9.30
CA VAL A 93 29.38 -24.07 -9.74
C VAL A 93 29.55 -23.39 -11.10
N LYS A 94 30.60 -22.57 -11.28
CA LYS A 94 30.88 -21.94 -12.56
C LYS A 94 31.21 -22.97 -13.66
N ALA A 95 32.08 -23.94 -13.40
CA ALA A 95 32.40 -24.99 -14.38
C ALA A 95 31.15 -25.79 -14.79
N THR A 96 30.23 -26.03 -13.84
CA THR A 96 28.93 -26.67 -14.12
C THR A 96 28.03 -25.77 -14.99
N HIS A 97 28.00 -24.46 -14.74
CA HIS A 97 27.24 -23.49 -15.53
C HIS A 97 27.76 -23.40 -16.97
N ASP A 98 29.09 -23.25 -17.12
CA ASP A 98 29.80 -23.19 -18.41
C ASP A 98 29.60 -24.51 -19.20
N ALA A 99 29.66 -25.67 -18.53
CA ALA A 99 29.38 -26.98 -19.13
C ALA A 99 27.91 -27.12 -19.58
N LEU A 100 26.94 -26.68 -18.76
CA LEU A 100 25.53 -26.60 -19.19
C LEU A 100 25.34 -25.63 -20.38
N GLY A 101 26.27 -24.68 -20.59
CA GLY A 101 26.27 -23.73 -21.70
C GLY A 101 26.56 -24.36 -23.07
N SER A 102 27.21 -25.52 -23.12
CA SER A 102 27.51 -26.23 -24.38
C SER A 102 26.45 -27.25 -24.80
N VAL A 103 25.47 -27.54 -23.92
CA VAL A 103 24.41 -28.52 -24.20
C VAL A 103 23.46 -28.01 -25.30
N PRO A 104 23.20 -28.79 -26.38
CA PRO A 104 22.23 -28.42 -27.40
C PRO A 104 20.83 -28.14 -26.82
N ARG A 105 20.16 -27.12 -27.36
CA ARG A 105 18.88 -26.59 -26.83
C ARG A 105 17.80 -27.64 -26.67
N ASP A 106 17.72 -28.57 -27.61
CA ASP A 106 16.80 -29.72 -27.65
C ASP A 106 17.15 -30.81 -26.62
N ALA A 107 18.43 -30.95 -26.25
CA ALA A 107 18.89 -31.85 -25.18
C ALA A 107 18.93 -31.20 -23.78
N TYR A 108 18.94 -29.86 -23.70
CA TYR A 108 19.08 -29.10 -22.45
C TYR A 108 18.03 -29.51 -21.40
N ARG A 109 16.77 -29.67 -21.81
CA ARG A 109 15.68 -30.08 -20.90
C ARG A 109 15.92 -31.47 -20.30
N ALA A 110 16.23 -32.46 -21.13
CA ALA A 110 16.45 -33.83 -20.68
C ALA A 110 17.73 -33.97 -19.83
N THR A 111 18.71 -33.09 -20.05
CA THR A 111 19.92 -32.99 -19.23
C THR A 111 19.57 -32.55 -17.81
N LEU A 112 18.75 -31.50 -17.65
CA LEU A 112 18.23 -31.09 -16.33
C LEU A 112 17.35 -32.18 -15.69
N ASP A 113 16.47 -32.84 -16.44
CA ASP A 113 15.66 -33.97 -15.97
C ASP A 113 16.48 -35.21 -15.57
N ARG A 114 17.74 -35.30 -16.00
CA ARG A 114 18.70 -36.32 -15.54
C ARG A 114 19.44 -35.86 -14.30
N MET A 115 19.91 -34.61 -14.27
CA MET A 115 20.55 -34.02 -13.09
C MET A 115 19.65 -34.03 -11.85
N ASP A 116 18.34 -33.82 -12.00
CA ASP A 116 17.38 -33.83 -10.87
C ASP A 116 17.20 -35.25 -10.30
N ARG A 117 17.08 -36.25 -11.18
CA ARG A 117 17.01 -37.68 -10.79
C ARG A 117 18.28 -38.19 -10.11
N ASP A 118 19.44 -37.71 -10.55
CA ASP A 118 20.75 -38.05 -9.97
C ASP A 118 21.11 -37.16 -8.75
N GLY A 119 20.22 -36.25 -8.32
CA GLY A 119 20.43 -35.32 -7.20
C GLY A 119 21.44 -34.18 -7.45
N LEU A 120 22.07 -34.18 -8.63
CA LEU A 120 23.06 -33.19 -9.05
C LEU A 120 22.44 -31.79 -9.20
N LEU A 121 21.20 -31.67 -9.68
CA LEU A 121 20.55 -30.37 -9.88
C LEU A 121 20.28 -29.65 -8.55
N ALA A 122 19.78 -30.38 -7.54
CA ALA A 122 19.61 -29.85 -6.19
C ALA A 122 20.96 -29.42 -5.57
N THR A 123 22.00 -30.24 -5.77
CA THR A 123 23.36 -29.95 -5.32
C THR A 123 23.89 -28.64 -5.94
N TYR A 124 23.77 -28.48 -7.25
CA TYR A 124 24.15 -27.28 -7.99
C TYR A 124 23.36 -26.04 -7.54
N VAL A 125 22.02 -26.13 -7.49
CA VAL A 125 21.14 -25.04 -7.07
C VAL A 125 21.42 -24.58 -5.64
N SER A 126 21.70 -25.50 -4.72
CA SER A 126 22.00 -25.19 -3.32
C SER A 126 23.27 -24.34 -3.10
N ARG A 127 24.08 -24.15 -4.14
CA ARG A 127 25.35 -23.41 -4.09
C ARG A 127 25.36 -22.12 -4.92
N MET A 128 24.27 -21.79 -5.62
CA MET A 128 24.20 -20.55 -6.38
C MET A 128 23.84 -19.33 -5.52
N ASP A 129 24.67 -18.29 -5.60
CA ASP A 129 24.30 -16.95 -5.17
C ASP A 129 23.22 -16.34 -6.10
N ALA A 130 22.73 -15.13 -5.79
CA ALA A 130 21.68 -14.49 -6.59
C ALA A 130 22.10 -14.20 -8.05
N PRO A 131 23.29 -13.63 -8.32
CA PRO A 131 23.85 -13.53 -9.67
C PRO A 131 23.91 -14.87 -10.44
N SER A 132 24.51 -15.92 -9.88
CA SER A 132 24.65 -17.20 -10.59
C SER A 132 23.28 -17.85 -10.85
N ARG A 133 22.36 -17.74 -9.88
CA ARG A 133 20.96 -18.18 -10.03
C ARG A 133 20.25 -17.42 -11.15
N GLN A 134 20.45 -16.10 -11.26
CA GLN A 134 19.90 -15.33 -12.38
C GLN A 134 20.44 -15.85 -13.72
N SER A 135 21.77 -15.92 -13.90
CA SER A 135 22.39 -16.40 -15.14
C SER A 135 21.90 -17.79 -15.55
N PHE A 136 21.77 -18.73 -14.60
CA PHE A 136 21.23 -20.06 -14.85
C PHE A 136 19.75 -20.05 -15.27
N LEU A 137 18.90 -19.24 -14.65
CA LEU A 137 17.50 -19.12 -15.03
C LEU A 137 17.34 -18.44 -16.40
N GLU A 138 18.20 -17.45 -16.71
CA GLU A 138 18.24 -16.82 -18.03
C GLU A 138 18.68 -17.79 -19.13
N GLN A 139 19.67 -18.64 -18.87
CA GLN A 139 20.11 -19.75 -19.74
C GLN A 139 19.01 -20.81 -19.92
N ALA A 140 18.28 -21.15 -18.85
CA ALA A 140 17.13 -22.04 -18.95
C ALA A 140 15.97 -21.42 -19.75
N ALA A 141 15.82 -20.10 -19.72
CA ALA A 141 14.83 -19.38 -20.53
C ALA A 141 15.25 -19.24 -22.00
N SER A 142 16.52 -18.96 -22.30
CA SER A 142 17.01 -18.86 -23.70
C SER A 142 16.94 -20.22 -24.42
N ASN A 143 17.19 -21.32 -23.70
CA ASN A 143 16.95 -22.67 -24.18
C ASN A 143 15.45 -23.04 -24.25
N GLY A 144 14.56 -22.25 -23.66
CA GLY A 144 13.10 -22.46 -23.71
C GLY A 144 12.56 -23.50 -22.72
N VAL A 145 13.30 -23.81 -21.66
CA VAL A 145 12.79 -24.60 -20.52
C VAL A 145 11.96 -23.74 -19.56
N LEU A 146 12.27 -22.45 -19.45
CA LEU A 146 11.50 -21.49 -18.66
C LEU A 146 10.82 -20.44 -19.55
N SER A 147 9.60 -20.07 -19.19
CA SER A 147 8.92 -18.90 -19.73
C SER A 147 9.15 -17.69 -18.81
N ARG A 148 9.62 -16.58 -19.38
CA ARG A 148 9.68 -15.27 -18.70
C ARG A 148 8.27 -14.65 -18.61
N ARG A 149 8.05 -13.84 -17.59
CA ARG A 149 6.90 -12.93 -17.45
C ARG A 149 7.43 -11.51 -17.39
N PRO A 150 7.10 -10.64 -18.36
CA PRO A 150 7.70 -9.31 -18.44
C PRO A 150 7.39 -8.50 -17.19
N GLY A 151 8.39 -7.73 -16.74
CA GLY A 151 8.20 -6.73 -15.70
C GLY A 151 7.29 -5.58 -16.15
N GLY A 152 6.86 -4.77 -15.18
CA GLY A 152 6.24 -3.47 -15.46
C GLY A 152 7.30 -2.40 -15.77
N VAL A 153 6.91 -1.39 -16.53
CA VAL A 153 7.72 -0.18 -16.72
C VAL A 153 7.73 0.64 -15.42
N GLU A 154 8.83 1.34 -15.15
CA GLU A 154 8.94 2.29 -14.04
C GLU A 154 7.98 3.47 -14.22
N GLY A 155 7.25 3.84 -13.15
CA GLY A 155 6.26 4.91 -13.14
C GLY A 155 6.80 6.24 -12.60
N PRO A 156 5.92 7.27 -12.49
CA PRO A 156 6.28 8.60 -12.00
C PRO A 156 7.03 8.59 -10.66
N LEU A 157 7.98 9.52 -10.50
CA LEU A 157 8.88 9.63 -9.33
C LEU A 157 9.71 8.34 -9.06
N GLY A 158 9.89 7.50 -10.08
CA GLY A 158 10.58 6.22 -9.97
C GLY A 158 9.77 5.20 -9.18
N MET A 159 8.47 5.11 -9.42
CA MET A 159 7.63 4.04 -8.88
C MET A 159 8.06 2.72 -9.53
N PRO A 160 8.60 1.73 -8.80
CA PRO A 160 9.04 0.48 -9.43
C PRO A 160 7.87 -0.25 -10.09
N GLY A 161 8.10 -0.69 -11.32
CA GLY A 161 7.21 -1.62 -12.00
C GLY A 161 7.19 -2.99 -11.31
N ARG A 162 6.27 -3.86 -11.72
CA ARG A 162 6.28 -5.27 -11.29
C ARG A 162 7.64 -5.91 -11.67
N PRO A 163 8.30 -6.68 -10.80
CA PRO A 163 9.54 -7.37 -11.17
C PRO A 163 9.32 -8.38 -12.30
N GLU A 164 10.34 -8.56 -13.15
CA GLU A 164 10.39 -9.71 -14.07
C GLU A 164 10.52 -11.01 -13.25
N THR A 165 9.81 -12.04 -13.67
CA THR A 165 9.82 -13.36 -13.01
C THR A 165 9.75 -14.49 -14.04
N PHE A 166 10.15 -15.70 -13.64
CA PHE A 166 9.98 -16.91 -14.44
C PHE A 166 8.74 -17.68 -13.99
N VAL A 167 8.05 -18.37 -14.91
CA VAL A 167 6.88 -19.19 -14.60
C VAL A 167 7.29 -20.47 -13.88
N ASN A 168 6.83 -20.65 -12.65
CA ASN A 168 7.01 -21.88 -11.87
C ASN A 168 5.99 -22.97 -12.28
N ASP A 169 6.17 -23.58 -13.46
CA ASP A 169 5.32 -24.69 -13.97
C ASP A 169 5.58 -25.98 -13.15
N PRO A 170 4.54 -26.70 -12.68
CA PRO A 170 4.69 -27.93 -11.91
C PRO A 170 5.38 -29.09 -12.65
N LYS A 171 5.63 -28.99 -13.96
CA LYS A 171 6.41 -29.95 -14.76
C LYS A 171 7.93 -29.68 -14.73
N LEU A 172 8.39 -28.61 -14.10
CA LEU A 172 9.83 -28.33 -13.98
C LEU A 172 10.49 -29.26 -12.93
N PRO A 173 11.79 -29.58 -13.05
CA PRO A 173 12.54 -30.33 -12.03
C PRO A 173 12.47 -29.65 -10.67
N ALA A 174 12.44 -30.42 -9.57
CA ALA A 174 12.14 -29.87 -8.24
C ALA A 174 13.14 -28.77 -7.83
N ALA A 175 14.43 -29.00 -8.06
CA ALA A 175 15.46 -28.00 -7.78
C ALA A 175 15.35 -26.75 -8.67
N LEU A 176 14.86 -26.86 -9.90
CA LEU A 176 14.61 -25.70 -10.77
C LEU A 176 13.41 -24.88 -10.29
N ARG A 177 12.37 -25.54 -9.74
CA ARG A 177 11.20 -24.86 -9.14
C ARG A 177 11.59 -24.05 -7.91
N ASP A 178 12.40 -24.64 -7.04
CA ASP A 178 12.95 -23.96 -5.85
C ASP A 178 13.86 -22.79 -6.26
N ALA A 179 14.70 -22.94 -7.31
CA ALA A 179 15.50 -21.84 -7.88
C ALA A 179 14.63 -20.69 -8.42
N VAL A 180 13.55 -21.00 -9.15
CA VAL A 180 12.60 -19.99 -9.65
C VAL A 180 11.92 -19.25 -8.49
N ASN A 181 11.50 -19.96 -7.43
CA ASN A 181 10.87 -19.32 -6.27
C ASN A 181 11.84 -18.43 -5.49
N ALA A 182 13.08 -18.87 -5.30
CA ALA A 182 14.13 -18.07 -4.68
C ALA A 182 14.39 -16.77 -5.47
N HIS A 183 14.57 -16.85 -6.79
CA HIS A 183 14.78 -15.67 -7.63
C HIS A 183 13.57 -14.71 -7.62
N ALA A 184 12.33 -15.23 -7.70
CA ALA A 184 11.13 -14.39 -7.59
C ALA A 184 10.96 -13.73 -6.21
N THR A 185 11.56 -14.32 -5.17
CA THR A 185 11.64 -13.75 -3.82
C THR A 185 12.70 -12.65 -3.76
N ASP A 186 13.87 -12.86 -4.37
CA ASP A 186 14.94 -11.86 -4.46
C ASP A 186 14.49 -10.61 -5.24
N THR A 187 13.90 -10.78 -6.43
CA THR A 187 13.41 -9.67 -7.26
C THR A 187 12.19 -8.98 -6.63
N GLY A 188 11.32 -9.74 -5.96
CA GLY A 188 10.23 -9.19 -5.15
C GLY A 188 10.72 -8.33 -3.99
N ARG A 189 11.74 -8.79 -3.24
CA ARG A 189 12.37 -8.00 -2.16
C ARG A 189 13.04 -6.74 -2.70
N ALA A 190 13.74 -6.83 -3.84
CA ALA A 190 14.33 -5.65 -4.50
C ALA A 190 13.26 -4.62 -4.89
N ALA A 191 12.10 -5.08 -5.40
CA ALA A 191 10.97 -4.20 -5.70
C ALA A 191 10.38 -3.54 -4.43
N VAL A 192 10.33 -4.23 -3.28
CA VAL A 192 9.93 -3.65 -1.99
C VAL A 192 10.90 -2.55 -1.53
N VAL A 193 12.21 -2.75 -1.69
CA VAL A 193 13.22 -1.73 -1.35
C VAL A 193 13.13 -0.52 -2.28
N ALA A 194 12.98 -0.73 -3.59
CA ALA A 194 12.77 0.35 -4.56
C ALA A 194 11.47 1.13 -4.29
N TYR A 195 10.43 0.46 -3.79
CA TYR A 195 9.14 1.04 -3.45
C TYR A 195 9.19 1.88 -2.18
N ASP A 196 9.97 1.47 -1.16
CA ASP A 196 10.24 2.28 0.02
C ASP A 196 10.90 3.62 -0.37
N ALA A 197 11.92 3.56 -1.23
CA ALA A 197 12.58 4.74 -1.77
C ALA A 197 11.66 5.60 -2.65
N TYR A 198 10.69 5.01 -3.35
CA TYR A 198 9.63 5.75 -4.05
C TYR A 198 8.71 6.50 -3.06
N LEU A 199 8.26 5.85 -1.99
CA LEU A 199 7.39 6.48 -0.99
C LEU A 199 8.11 7.65 -0.29
N GLN A 200 9.42 7.54 -0.04
CA GLN A 200 10.24 8.66 0.43
C GLN A 200 10.27 9.82 -0.58
N ARG A 201 10.66 9.56 -1.84
CA ARG A 201 10.70 10.60 -2.90
C ARG A 201 9.33 11.27 -3.12
N TYR A 202 8.25 10.50 -3.00
CA TYR A 202 6.88 11.00 -3.07
C TYR A 202 6.56 11.93 -1.88
N GLY A 203 6.95 11.55 -0.67
CA GLY A 203 6.84 12.41 0.52
C GLY A 203 7.62 13.72 0.38
N ASP A 204 8.85 13.67 -0.14
CA ASP A 204 9.68 14.85 -0.40
C ASP A 204 9.03 15.78 -1.44
N ALA A 205 8.52 15.22 -2.54
CA ALA A 205 7.81 15.99 -3.58
C ALA A 205 6.52 16.65 -3.03
N VAL A 206 5.78 15.96 -2.17
CA VAL A 206 4.60 16.51 -1.48
C VAL A 206 5.01 17.65 -0.53
N ALA A 207 6.10 17.50 0.23
CA ALA A 207 6.59 18.57 1.10
C ALA A 207 7.00 19.83 0.33
N GLN A 208 7.58 19.67 -0.87
CA GLN A 208 8.00 20.76 -1.76
C GLN A 208 6.83 21.42 -2.52
N ALA A 209 5.69 20.74 -2.68
CA ALA A 209 4.55 21.26 -3.44
C ALA A 209 3.99 22.57 -2.83
N GLY A 210 4.10 23.67 -3.57
CA GLY A 210 3.71 25.02 -3.12
C GLY A 210 2.23 25.38 -3.30
N SER A 211 1.43 24.54 -3.96
CA SER A 211 0.01 24.80 -4.22
C SER A 211 -0.80 23.49 -4.31
N LEU A 212 -2.13 23.59 -4.17
CA LEU A 212 -3.03 22.45 -4.35
C LEU A 212 -3.00 21.93 -5.80
N GLN A 213 -2.80 22.79 -6.78
CA GLN A 213 -2.51 22.41 -8.17
C GLN A 213 -1.23 21.57 -8.27
N ALA A 214 -0.14 21.96 -7.61
CA ALA A 214 1.10 21.19 -7.63
C ALA A 214 0.91 19.78 -7.05
N LEU A 215 0.14 19.64 -5.96
CA LEU A 215 -0.25 18.32 -5.45
C LEU A 215 -1.13 17.54 -6.45
N ARG A 216 -2.09 18.18 -7.13
CA ARG A 216 -2.89 17.52 -8.19
C ARG A 216 -2.01 16.94 -9.30
N VAL A 217 -0.96 17.66 -9.72
CA VAL A 217 -0.02 17.25 -10.78
C VAL A 217 0.86 16.06 -10.35
N LEU A 218 1.20 15.92 -9.06
CA LEU A 218 1.91 14.73 -8.56
C LEU A 218 1.06 13.45 -8.64
N GLY A 219 -0.27 13.58 -8.60
CA GLY A 219 -1.20 12.46 -8.55
C GLY A 219 -1.16 11.66 -7.24
N PRO A 220 -2.06 10.67 -7.07
CA PRO A 220 -2.11 9.84 -5.87
C PRO A 220 -0.86 8.95 -5.75
N PRO A 221 -0.40 8.64 -4.51
CA PRO A 221 0.67 7.67 -4.32
C PRO A 221 0.19 6.28 -4.78
N GLN A 222 1.04 5.59 -5.53
CA GLN A 222 0.70 4.34 -6.19
C GLN A 222 0.99 3.13 -5.29
N SER A 223 0.20 2.07 -5.42
CA SER A 223 0.38 0.81 -4.68
C SER A 223 1.27 -0.17 -5.45
N LEU A 224 2.27 -0.77 -4.78
CA LEU A 224 3.10 -1.82 -5.36
C LEU A 224 2.30 -3.10 -5.66
N ASP A 225 2.25 -3.52 -6.92
CA ASP A 225 1.42 -4.66 -7.37
C ASP A 225 2.15 -6.02 -7.29
N LEU A 226 2.52 -6.44 -6.08
CA LEU A 226 3.06 -7.78 -5.78
C LEU A 226 1.95 -8.76 -5.40
N ARG A 227 1.17 -9.21 -6.39
CA ARG A 227 0.22 -10.33 -6.22
C ARG A 227 0.91 -11.67 -6.46
N GLU A 228 0.43 -12.72 -5.80
CA GLU A 228 0.88 -14.11 -5.95
C GLU A 228 0.70 -14.60 -7.39
N THR A 229 -0.32 -14.08 -8.08
CA THR A 229 -0.58 -14.35 -9.49
C THR A 229 0.57 -13.92 -10.41
N SER A 230 1.56 -13.14 -9.93
CA SER A 230 2.80 -12.83 -10.65
C SER A 230 3.72 -14.06 -10.81
N LEU A 231 3.78 -14.96 -9.82
CA LEU A 231 4.66 -16.14 -9.79
C LEU A 231 4.34 -17.19 -10.87
N GLY A 232 3.13 -17.13 -11.43
CA GLY A 232 2.69 -18.06 -12.48
C GLY A 232 2.44 -19.50 -12.03
N LEU A 233 2.36 -19.73 -10.72
CA LEU A 233 1.99 -21.01 -10.13
C LEU A 233 0.63 -21.50 -10.66
N SER A 234 0.52 -22.80 -10.95
CA SER A 234 -0.74 -23.41 -11.37
C SER A 234 -1.70 -23.56 -10.18
N TRP A 235 -3.00 -23.37 -10.41
CA TRP A 235 -4.04 -23.76 -9.45
C TRP A 235 -4.07 -25.26 -9.15
N SER A 236 -3.44 -26.08 -10.01
CA SER A 236 -3.33 -27.53 -9.87
C SER A 236 -2.00 -28.00 -9.27
N ASP A 237 -1.14 -27.09 -8.78
CA ASP A 237 0.19 -27.43 -8.25
C ASP A 237 0.16 -27.77 -6.74
N PRO A 238 0.51 -29.00 -6.32
CA PRO A 238 0.54 -29.38 -4.90
C PRO A 238 1.58 -28.65 -4.05
N GLN A 239 2.53 -27.92 -4.65
CA GLN A 239 3.51 -27.11 -3.91
C GLN A 239 3.17 -25.61 -3.88
N ARG A 240 2.02 -25.20 -4.45
CA ARG A 240 1.66 -23.79 -4.60
C ARG A 240 1.63 -23.02 -3.28
N GLU A 241 0.98 -23.56 -2.25
CA GLU A 241 0.84 -22.89 -0.95
C GLU A 241 2.19 -22.72 -0.24
N ARG A 242 3.09 -23.71 -0.39
CA ARG A 242 4.49 -23.60 0.05
C ARG A 242 5.20 -22.45 -0.66
N TYR A 243 5.19 -22.43 -2.00
CA TYR A 243 5.90 -21.38 -2.75
C TYR A 243 5.32 -19.99 -2.52
N GLU A 244 3.99 -19.83 -2.45
CA GLU A 244 3.37 -18.54 -2.09
C GLU A 244 3.73 -18.07 -0.67
N SER A 245 3.81 -18.99 0.31
CA SER A 245 4.15 -18.63 1.69
C SER A 245 5.65 -18.33 1.88
N GLU A 246 6.55 -19.11 1.26
CA GLU A 246 7.98 -18.81 1.16
C GLU A 246 8.21 -17.42 0.56
N TRP A 247 7.55 -17.11 -0.57
CA TRP A 247 7.65 -15.83 -1.25
C TRP A 247 7.16 -14.68 -0.36
N LYS A 248 5.93 -14.77 0.18
CA LYS A 248 5.34 -13.77 1.09
C LYS A 248 6.20 -13.49 2.31
N ALA A 249 6.82 -14.53 2.89
CA ALA A 249 7.74 -14.37 4.02
C ALA A 249 9.05 -13.69 3.60
N GLY A 250 9.57 -14.02 2.41
CA GLY A 250 10.84 -13.50 1.91
C GLY A 250 10.81 -12.09 1.32
N LEU A 251 9.64 -11.56 0.92
CA LEU A 251 9.47 -10.19 0.41
C LEU A 251 9.89 -9.11 1.42
N GLY A 252 9.66 -9.34 2.72
CA GLY A 252 9.80 -8.32 3.75
C GLY A 252 8.65 -7.30 3.74
N ARG A 253 8.92 -6.10 4.25
CA ARG A 253 7.98 -4.95 4.27
C ARG A 253 8.77 -3.66 4.05
N PRO A 254 8.19 -2.63 3.39
CA PRO A 254 8.77 -1.30 3.38
C PRO A 254 8.69 -0.68 4.79
N GLN A 255 9.57 0.28 5.09
CA GLN A 255 9.55 1.07 6.33
C GLN A 255 8.46 2.16 6.25
N HIS A 256 8.33 2.75 5.08
CA HIS A 256 7.28 3.71 4.72
C HIS A 256 6.05 2.96 4.21
N SER A 257 4.86 3.41 4.62
CA SER A 257 3.59 2.83 4.17
C SER A 257 2.83 3.74 3.21
N LEU A 258 2.04 3.13 2.32
CA LEU A 258 1.13 3.86 1.44
C LEU A 258 0.15 4.74 2.23
N VAL A 259 -0.26 4.31 3.42
CA VAL A 259 -1.14 5.08 4.33
C VAL A 259 -0.44 6.36 4.79
N GLN A 260 0.83 6.30 5.21
CA GLN A 260 1.61 7.48 5.57
C GLN A 260 1.79 8.45 4.39
N ALA A 261 1.91 7.95 3.15
CA ALA A 261 1.96 8.81 1.97
C ALA A 261 0.62 9.55 1.75
N TYR A 262 -0.52 8.87 1.83
CA TYR A 262 -1.84 9.52 1.80
C TYR A 262 -2.06 10.50 2.96
N GLU A 263 -1.59 10.18 4.17
CA GLU A 263 -1.62 11.08 5.32
C GLU A 263 -0.79 12.35 5.09
N THR A 264 0.40 12.22 4.54
CA THR A 264 1.32 13.33 4.25
C THR A 264 0.74 14.26 3.19
N VAL A 265 0.16 13.69 2.12
CA VAL A 265 -0.62 14.45 1.13
C VAL A 265 -1.77 15.21 1.78
N THR A 266 -2.57 14.52 2.61
CA THR A 266 -3.75 15.11 3.24
C THR A 266 -3.35 16.26 4.17
N ALA A 267 -2.30 16.07 4.97
CA ALA A 267 -1.74 17.10 5.84
C ALA A 267 -1.22 18.31 5.05
N ARG A 268 -0.50 18.09 3.95
CA ARG A 268 -0.01 19.17 3.09
C ARG A 268 -1.16 19.92 2.42
N ALA A 269 -2.18 19.20 1.94
CA ALA A 269 -3.36 19.81 1.33
C ALA A 269 -4.12 20.70 2.32
N GLN A 270 -4.28 20.25 3.58
CA GLN A 270 -4.86 21.09 4.65
C GLN A 270 -4.05 22.37 4.87
N VAL A 271 -2.72 22.26 5.02
CA VAL A 271 -1.84 23.43 5.19
C VAL A 271 -1.94 24.40 4.00
N LEU A 272 -1.99 23.88 2.77
CA LEU A 272 -2.12 24.69 1.55
C LEU A 272 -3.53 25.29 1.36
N SER A 273 -4.56 24.78 2.04
CA SER A 273 -5.88 25.43 2.15
C SER A 273 -6.01 26.34 3.39
N GLY A 274 -4.92 26.62 4.11
CA GLY A 274 -4.92 27.45 5.32
C GLY A 274 -5.44 26.74 6.58
N GLU A 275 -5.61 25.43 6.57
CA GLU A 275 -6.09 24.63 7.69
C GLU A 275 -4.93 23.99 8.48
N ARG A 276 -5.07 23.90 9.81
CA ARG A 276 -4.15 23.14 10.64
C ARG A 276 -4.41 21.63 10.43
N PRO A 277 -3.38 20.82 10.12
CA PRO A 277 -3.58 19.41 9.81
C PRO A 277 -4.03 18.59 11.03
N ALA A 278 -4.77 17.53 10.76
CA ALA A 278 -5.13 16.51 11.75
C ALA A 278 -3.90 15.74 12.26
N GLY A 279 -4.03 15.03 13.38
CA GLY A 279 -3.01 14.16 13.96
C GLY A 279 -2.62 14.54 15.40
N ALA A 280 -1.57 13.89 15.92
CA ALA A 280 -1.07 14.14 17.25
C ALA A 280 -0.17 15.39 17.33
N PHE A 281 -0.22 16.08 18.47
CA PHE A 281 0.64 17.21 18.80
C PHE A 281 1.04 17.21 20.27
N VAL A 282 2.15 17.88 20.57
CA VAL A 282 2.54 18.31 21.92
C VAL A 282 2.45 19.83 22.02
N SER A 283 2.20 20.33 23.22
CA SER A 283 2.10 21.76 23.51
C SER A 283 2.88 22.14 24.76
N ALA A 284 3.45 23.34 24.74
CA ALA A 284 4.07 24.01 25.87
C ALA A 284 3.54 25.44 25.97
N GLU A 285 2.94 25.80 27.09
CA GLU A 285 2.40 27.11 27.41
C GLU A 285 3.17 27.67 28.61
N ALA A 286 3.89 28.78 28.40
CA ALA A 286 4.51 29.54 29.47
C ALA A 286 3.68 30.81 29.70
N SER A 287 3.37 31.11 30.96
CA SER A 287 2.63 32.30 31.34
C SER A 287 3.30 33.06 32.48
N ALA A 288 3.06 34.37 32.52
CA ALA A 288 3.49 35.24 33.61
C ALA A 288 2.42 36.30 33.83
N SER A 289 2.11 36.62 35.09
CA SER A 289 1.22 37.72 35.44
C SER A 289 1.80 38.58 36.56
N HIS A 290 1.46 39.87 36.53
CA HIS A 290 1.74 40.81 37.61
C HIS A 290 0.54 41.75 37.76
N GLU A 291 -0.03 41.79 38.97
CA GLU A 291 -1.31 42.41 39.28
C GLU A 291 -2.44 41.93 38.36
N MET A 292 -2.96 42.79 37.48
CA MET A 292 -3.97 42.43 36.48
C MET A 292 -3.37 42.10 35.10
N ILE A 293 -2.09 42.38 34.86
CA ILE A 293 -1.45 42.20 33.55
C ILE A 293 -1.03 40.74 33.41
N GLN A 294 -1.37 40.11 32.28
CA GLN A 294 -1.02 38.73 31.98
C GLN A 294 -0.37 38.59 30.60
N PHE A 295 0.62 37.70 30.51
CA PHE A 295 1.32 37.30 29.30
C PHE A 295 1.24 35.78 29.15
N LYS A 296 0.98 35.30 27.94
CA LYS A 296 0.99 33.89 27.57
C LYS A 296 1.84 33.70 26.31
N ARG A 297 2.65 32.65 26.27
CA ARG A 297 3.34 32.17 25.07
C ARG A 297 3.09 30.68 24.92
N THR A 298 2.32 30.31 23.89
CA THR A 298 2.06 28.91 23.54
C THR A 298 2.96 28.50 22.40
N ALA A 299 3.47 27.27 22.46
CA ALA A 299 4.20 26.61 21.40
C ALA A 299 3.56 25.23 21.17
N HIS A 300 3.26 24.92 19.92
CA HIS A 300 2.72 23.64 19.49
C HIS A 300 3.69 22.99 18.51
N ALA A 301 3.93 21.69 18.65
CA ALA A 301 4.67 20.89 17.68
C ALA A 301 3.84 19.66 17.32
N SER A 302 3.51 19.49 16.04
CA SER A 302 2.82 18.28 15.58
C SER A 302 3.81 17.13 15.35
N ALA A 303 3.31 15.90 15.41
CA ALA A 303 4.05 14.71 14.97
C ALA A 303 4.39 14.73 13.47
N ARG A 304 3.91 15.72 12.71
CA ARG A 304 4.17 15.96 11.29
C ARG A 304 5.10 17.16 11.05
N GLY A 305 5.88 17.56 12.06
CA GLY A 305 6.95 18.55 11.96
C GLY A 305 6.52 20.02 11.91
N THR A 306 5.22 20.33 11.88
CA THR A 306 4.73 21.71 11.91
C THR A 306 4.86 22.29 13.32
N THR A 307 5.62 23.37 13.47
CA THR A 307 5.67 24.17 14.70
C THR A 307 4.86 25.46 14.56
N ASP A 308 4.18 25.86 15.63
CA ASP A 308 3.37 27.08 15.72
C ASP A 308 3.65 27.72 17.09
N VAL A 309 3.84 29.05 17.13
CA VAL A 309 4.20 29.78 18.35
C VAL A 309 3.39 31.07 18.44
N GLN A 310 2.36 31.07 19.29
CA GLN A 310 1.52 32.23 19.52
C GLN A 310 1.98 32.95 20.80
N THR A 311 2.01 34.28 20.76
CA THR A 311 2.27 35.12 21.94
C THR A 311 1.09 36.06 22.13
N GLN A 312 0.61 36.15 23.37
CA GLN A 312 -0.55 36.93 23.78
C GLN A 312 -0.22 37.78 25.00
N ALA A 313 -0.81 38.95 25.09
CA ALA A 313 -0.76 39.83 26.25
C ALA A 313 -2.15 40.39 26.53
N GLY A 314 -2.47 40.67 27.80
CA GLY A 314 -3.81 41.11 28.16
C GLY A 314 -4.02 41.31 29.65
N ILE A 315 -5.28 41.23 30.06
CA ILE A 315 -5.75 41.60 31.40
C ILE A 315 -6.56 40.45 32.00
N ALA A 316 -6.23 40.08 33.23
CA ALA A 316 -6.95 39.12 34.05
C ALA A 316 -7.56 39.80 35.28
N SER A 317 -8.82 39.48 35.59
CA SER A 317 -9.53 39.92 36.79
C SER A 317 -10.19 38.72 37.47
N LYS A 318 -10.21 38.69 38.81
CA LYS A 318 -10.84 37.63 39.60
C LYS A 318 -11.74 38.23 40.68
N ALA A 319 -12.98 37.74 40.76
CA ALA A 319 -14.01 38.13 41.71
C ALA A 319 -14.57 36.86 42.40
N GLY A 320 -13.99 36.52 43.56
CA GLY A 320 -14.28 35.26 44.24
C GLY A 320 -13.86 34.05 43.38
N PRO A 321 -14.72 33.04 43.18
CA PRO A 321 -14.40 31.87 42.35
C PRO A 321 -14.44 32.16 40.84
N LEU A 322 -14.91 33.34 40.41
CA LEU A 322 -15.01 33.71 39.00
C LEU A 322 -13.77 34.48 38.54
N GLY A 323 -13.17 34.07 37.43
CA GLY A 323 -12.11 34.79 36.73
C GLY A 323 -12.51 35.13 35.30
N LEU A 324 -12.14 36.31 34.84
CA LEU A 324 -12.22 36.71 33.43
C LEU A 324 -10.83 37.12 32.97
N GLU A 325 -10.35 36.47 31.92
CA GLU A 325 -9.11 36.82 31.23
C GLU A 325 -9.45 37.29 29.81
N VAL A 326 -8.89 38.43 29.39
CA VAL A 326 -9.04 38.97 28.04
C VAL A 326 -7.64 39.22 27.48
N MET A 327 -7.28 38.42 26.50
CA MET A 327 -5.95 38.40 25.86
C MET A 327 -6.06 38.90 24.42
N MET A 328 -4.99 39.52 23.92
CA MET A 328 -4.83 39.89 22.52
C MET A 328 -3.52 39.32 22.00
N ASP A 329 -3.53 38.73 20.81
CA ASP A 329 -2.32 38.26 20.14
C ASP A 329 -1.65 39.33 19.26
N ALA A 330 -0.46 39.01 18.74
CA ALA A 330 0.33 39.90 17.89
C ALA A 330 -0.35 40.33 16.57
N HIS A 331 -1.47 39.70 16.18
CA HIS A 331 -2.26 40.04 15.00
C HIS A 331 -3.52 40.85 15.35
N GLY A 332 -3.68 41.24 16.62
CA GLY A 332 -4.86 41.97 17.10
C GLY A 332 -6.09 41.09 17.33
N LYS A 333 -5.93 39.76 17.33
CA LYS A 333 -7.03 38.83 17.62
C LYS A 333 -7.24 38.75 19.14
N THR A 334 -8.45 39.11 19.59
CA THR A 334 -8.84 39.03 20.99
C THR A 334 -9.43 37.67 21.34
N GLU A 335 -8.98 37.08 22.45
CA GLU A 335 -9.49 35.86 23.06
C GLU A 335 -10.01 36.19 24.47
N ALA A 336 -11.22 35.73 24.81
CA ALA A 336 -11.81 35.95 26.13
C ALA A 336 -12.09 34.60 26.82
N GLN A 337 -11.49 34.38 27.99
CA GLN A 337 -11.59 33.15 28.75
C GLN A 337 -12.29 33.40 30.09
N LEU A 338 -13.42 32.72 30.31
CA LEU A 338 -14.12 32.68 31.59
C LEU A 338 -13.62 31.46 32.39
N GLN A 339 -13.15 31.68 33.61
CA GLN A 339 -12.71 30.64 34.55
C GLN A 339 -13.64 30.60 35.77
N VAL A 340 -13.94 29.39 36.24
CA VAL A 340 -14.47 29.11 37.58
C VAL A 340 -13.40 28.30 38.31
N ASP A 341 -12.86 28.83 39.41
CA ASP A 341 -11.87 28.15 40.24
C ASP A 341 -12.46 27.85 41.63
N LEU A 342 -12.47 26.57 41.99
CA LEU A 342 -12.98 26.01 43.24
C LEU A 342 -11.82 25.48 44.13
N GLY A 343 -10.61 25.99 43.92
CA GLY A 343 -9.40 25.68 44.69
C GLY A 343 -8.72 24.39 44.24
N ILE A 344 -9.40 23.26 44.39
CA ILE A 344 -8.89 21.94 43.95
C ILE A 344 -9.34 21.56 42.53
N ALA A 345 -10.30 22.29 41.96
CA ALA A 345 -10.79 22.06 40.61
C ALA A 345 -11.10 23.40 39.94
N SER A 346 -10.74 23.56 38.67
CA SER A 346 -11.11 24.73 37.88
C SER A 346 -11.65 24.32 36.52
N VAL A 347 -12.76 24.94 36.12
CA VAL A 347 -13.34 24.83 34.78
C VAL A 347 -13.09 26.16 34.07
N SER A 348 -12.67 26.14 32.81
CA SER A 348 -12.64 27.35 32.00
C SER A 348 -13.18 27.12 30.59
N ARG A 349 -13.64 28.21 29.96
CA ARG A 349 -14.13 28.22 28.59
C ARG A 349 -13.69 29.49 27.88
N ASP A 350 -13.13 29.36 26.69
CA ASP A 350 -12.77 30.49 25.83
C ASP A 350 -13.87 30.86 24.83
N SER A 351 -13.69 32.01 24.16
CA SER A 351 -14.53 32.50 23.06
C SER A 351 -14.50 31.59 21.82
N GLU A 352 -13.43 30.81 21.63
CA GLU A 352 -13.30 29.84 20.54
C GLU A 352 -14.13 28.57 20.79
N GLY A 353 -14.58 28.36 22.03
CA GLY A 353 -15.42 27.23 22.44
C GLY A 353 -14.66 26.06 23.02
N LYS A 354 -13.35 26.19 23.26
CA LYS A 354 -12.57 25.25 24.08
C LYS A 354 -13.15 25.23 25.50
N VAL A 355 -13.25 24.04 26.07
CA VAL A 355 -13.51 23.83 27.50
C VAL A 355 -12.30 23.13 28.08
N GLU A 356 -11.75 23.66 29.17
CA GLU A 356 -10.61 23.08 29.88
C GLU A 356 -11.01 22.79 31.33
N LEU A 357 -10.79 21.55 31.76
CA LEU A 357 -11.04 21.04 33.11
C LEU A 357 -9.69 20.75 33.76
N SER A 358 -9.40 21.36 34.91
CA SER A 358 -8.14 21.16 35.62
C SER A 358 -8.37 20.76 37.08
N LEU A 359 -7.60 19.80 37.57
CA LEU A 359 -7.69 19.23 38.92
C LEU A 359 -6.35 19.38 39.64
N GLY A 360 -6.37 19.93 40.85
CA GLY A 360 -5.20 20.20 41.68
C GLY A 360 -4.61 18.95 42.33
N ALA A 361 -3.28 18.88 42.35
CA ALA A 361 -2.48 17.88 43.02
C ALA A 361 -1.45 18.59 43.92
N GLY A 362 -1.94 19.19 45.01
CA GLY A 362 -1.16 20.09 45.86
C GLY A 362 -1.24 21.56 45.41
N PRO A 363 -0.43 22.46 46.03
CA PRO A 363 -0.57 23.90 45.85
C PRO A 363 -0.05 24.45 44.51
N HIS A 364 0.82 23.71 43.82
CA HIS A 364 1.46 24.15 42.57
C HIS A 364 1.16 23.21 41.38
N ALA A 365 0.89 21.93 41.65
CA ALA A 365 0.43 20.90 40.72
C ALA A 365 -1.02 21.07 40.25
N ARG A 366 -1.31 21.14 38.94
CA ARG A 366 -2.63 20.76 38.38
C ARG A 366 -2.46 19.82 37.18
N ALA A 367 -3.30 18.78 37.10
CA ALA A 367 -3.53 18.05 35.86
C ALA A 367 -4.65 18.74 35.07
N HIS A 368 -4.66 18.69 33.74
CA HIS A 368 -5.71 19.29 32.92
C HIS A 368 -6.13 18.40 31.74
N ALA A 369 -7.37 18.56 31.29
CA ALA A 369 -7.93 18.00 30.07
C ALA A 369 -8.70 19.09 29.32
N ALA A 370 -8.54 19.19 28.01
CA ALA A 370 -9.14 20.20 27.16
C ALA A 370 -9.85 19.59 25.94
N LEU A 371 -10.99 20.18 25.56
CA LEU A 371 -11.77 19.83 24.39
C LEU A 371 -12.22 21.10 23.68
N ASN A 372 -11.84 21.28 22.41
CA ASN A 372 -12.41 22.29 21.52
C ASN A 372 -13.18 21.60 20.38
N PRO A 373 -14.53 21.60 20.40
CA PRO A 373 -15.34 20.93 19.40
C PRO A 373 -15.38 21.68 18.05
N ARG A 374 -14.97 22.96 17.99
CA ARG A 374 -14.88 23.70 16.72
C ARG A 374 -13.62 23.34 15.94
N THR A 375 -12.47 23.25 16.61
CA THR A 375 -11.19 22.86 16.00
C THR A 375 -11.00 21.33 15.93
N ALA A 376 -11.93 20.56 16.52
CA ALA A 376 -11.86 19.11 16.72
C ALA A 376 -10.60 18.67 17.49
N GLU A 377 -10.18 19.46 18.48
CA GLU A 377 -9.00 19.19 19.31
C GLU A 377 -9.42 18.62 20.67
N PHE A 378 -8.78 17.52 21.06
CA PHE A 378 -8.86 16.95 22.40
C PHE A 378 -7.45 16.70 22.94
N GLY A 379 -7.20 16.99 24.22
CA GLY A 379 -5.89 16.78 24.83
C GLY A 379 -5.89 16.95 26.33
N GLY A 380 -4.69 16.93 26.91
CA GLY A 380 -4.49 17.13 28.34
C GLY A 380 -3.01 17.10 28.72
N GLY A 381 -2.74 17.17 30.02
CA GLY A 381 -1.38 17.18 30.54
C GLY A 381 -1.29 17.75 31.95
N VAL A 382 -0.21 18.48 32.22
CA VAL A 382 0.09 19.06 33.53
C VAL A 382 0.37 20.56 33.42
N SER A 383 0.02 21.31 34.45
CA SER A 383 0.37 22.72 34.61
C SER A 383 0.87 22.99 36.01
N PHE A 384 1.98 23.72 36.08
CA PHE A 384 2.64 24.15 37.30
C PHE A 384 2.43 25.66 37.45
N GLU A 385 1.93 26.12 38.60
CA GLU A 385 1.73 27.55 38.90
C GLU A 385 2.46 27.92 40.21
N VAL A 386 3.31 28.94 40.15
CA VAL A 386 4.07 29.47 41.28
C VAL A 386 3.73 30.95 41.45
N SER A 387 3.29 31.34 42.65
CA SER A 387 3.02 32.73 43.03
C SER A 387 4.07 33.25 44.01
N ASP A 388 4.30 34.56 44.01
CA ASP A 388 5.01 35.23 45.08
C ASP A 388 4.22 35.25 46.41
N LYS A 389 4.85 35.72 47.49
CA LYS A 389 4.25 35.75 48.83
C LYS A 389 3.15 36.81 48.99
N SER A 390 3.09 37.81 48.12
CA SER A 390 2.00 38.79 48.06
C SER A 390 0.83 38.33 47.17
N GLY A 391 1.02 37.28 46.37
CA GLY A 391 0.03 36.77 45.42
C GLY A 391 -0.16 37.65 44.18
N GLN A 392 0.65 38.70 44.04
CA GLN A 392 0.60 39.72 42.98
C GLN A 392 1.30 39.25 41.70
N SER A 393 2.39 38.50 41.81
CA SER A 393 3.13 37.97 40.67
C SER A 393 2.98 36.46 40.59
N ARG A 394 2.73 35.92 39.39
CA ARG A 394 2.69 34.47 39.15
C ARG A 394 3.44 34.10 37.88
N ALA A 395 4.02 32.90 37.89
CA ALA A 395 4.60 32.25 36.73
C ALA A 395 3.97 30.87 36.55
N GLY A 396 3.60 30.54 35.32
CA GLY A 396 3.00 29.28 34.94
C GLY A 396 3.80 28.56 33.86
N LEU A 397 3.90 27.23 33.97
CA LEU A 397 4.37 26.36 32.90
C LEU A 397 3.41 25.19 32.74
N LYS A 398 2.87 25.02 31.54
CA LYS A 398 1.90 23.99 31.20
C LYS A 398 2.40 23.18 30.01
N LEU A 399 2.40 21.87 30.16
CA LEU A 399 2.89 20.90 29.19
C LEU A 399 1.77 19.92 28.87
N GLY A 400 1.48 19.75 27.58
CA GLY A 400 0.34 18.97 27.12
C GLY A 400 0.62 18.12 25.90
N TYR A 401 -0.27 17.16 25.68
CA TYR A 401 -0.39 16.35 24.47
C TYR A 401 -1.84 16.44 23.97
N GLY A 402 -2.04 16.25 22.67
CA GLY A 402 -3.37 16.28 22.09
C GLY A 402 -3.46 15.60 20.73
N LEU A 403 -4.70 15.40 20.31
CA LEU A 403 -5.12 14.89 19.02
C LEU A 403 -6.03 15.94 18.36
N ARG A 404 -5.75 16.29 17.11
CA ARG A 404 -6.67 17.05 16.26
C ARG A 404 -7.33 16.09 15.26
N GLY A 405 -8.66 16.06 15.23
CA GLY A 405 -9.43 15.37 14.22
C GLY A 405 -9.54 16.16 12.90
N LEU A 406 -10.50 15.79 12.06
CA LEU A 406 -11.03 16.72 11.05
C LEU A 406 -12.05 17.65 11.72
N THR A 407 -12.12 18.91 11.32
CA THR A 407 -13.21 19.80 11.79
C THR A 407 -14.58 19.23 11.35
N PRO A 408 -15.69 19.58 12.03
CA PRO A 408 -17.02 19.08 11.66
C PRO A 408 -17.37 19.33 10.18
N GLU A 409 -16.95 20.47 9.64
CA GLU A 409 -17.13 20.83 8.23
C GLU A 409 -16.35 19.89 7.31
N ARG A 410 -15.06 19.64 7.60
CA ARG A 410 -14.23 18.73 6.80
C ARG A 410 -14.67 17.27 6.92
N ALA A 411 -15.10 16.84 8.11
CA ALA A 411 -15.71 15.52 8.29
C ALA A 411 -16.99 15.36 7.45
N SER A 412 -17.85 16.39 7.40
CA SER A 412 -19.06 16.39 6.57
C SER A 412 -18.75 16.42 5.06
N GLN A 413 -17.65 17.07 4.65
CA GLN A 413 -17.21 17.11 3.25
C GLN A 413 -16.60 15.77 2.80
N ALA A 414 -15.83 15.09 3.66
CA ALA A 414 -15.14 13.85 3.32
C ALA A 414 -16.09 12.69 2.96
N VAL A 415 -17.35 12.73 3.41
CA VAL A 415 -18.39 11.74 3.09
C VAL A 415 -19.34 12.19 1.97
N ARG A 416 -19.14 13.38 1.39
CA ARG A 416 -20.04 13.96 0.38
C ARG A 416 -19.60 13.66 -1.05
N ASN A 417 -20.42 12.89 -1.76
CA ASN A 417 -20.20 12.51 -3.16
C ASN A 417 -20.19 13.68 -4.17
N ASP A 418 -20.55 14.90 -3.78
CA ASP A 418 -20.49 16.11 -4.61
C ASP A 418 -19.23 16.98 -4.36
N VAL A 419 -18.43 16.63 -3.35
CA VAL A 419 -17.14 17.26 -3.05
C VAL A 419 -16.03 16.40 -3.67
N PRO A 420 -15.28 16.86 -4.69
CA PRO A 420 -14.19 16.07 -5.24
C PRO A 420 -13.05 16.00 -4.22
N GLY A 421 -12.44 14.82 -4.07
CA GLY A 421 -11.16 14.69 -3.35
C GLY A 421 -10.03 15.36 -4.12
N LEU A 422 -8.87 15.54 -3.48
CA LEU A 422 -7.71 16.23 -4.09
C LEU A 422 -7.34 15.69 -5.48
N PHE A 423 -7.34 14.36 -5.64
CA PHE A 423 -7.01 13.68 -6.90
C PHE A 423 -8.25 13.34 -7.76
N SER A 424 -9.43 13.83 -7.40
CA SER A 424 -10.67 13.62 -8.16
C SER A 424 -10.94 14.82 -9.06
N ARG A 425 -11.29 14.56 -10.33
CA ARG A 425 -11.77 15.62 -11.22
C ARG A 425 -13.13 16.16 -10.74
N PRO A 426 -13.40 17.47 -10.77
CA PRO A 426 -14.70 18.02 -10.39
C PRO A 426 -15.78 17.57 -11.37
N LYS A 427 -16.92 17.09 -10.85
CA LYS A 427 -18.03 16.55 -11.67
C LYS A 427 -18.67 17.55 -12.62
N ASP A 428 -18.52 18.85 -12.37
CA ASP A 428 -19.03 19.92 -13.24
C ASP A 428 -18.06 20.26 -14.38
N LEU A 429 -16.83 19.76 -14.33
CA LEU A 429 -15.78 20.05 -15.32
C LEU A 429 -15.90 19.13 -16.54
N ASP A 430 -16.23 17.84 -16.33
CA ASP A 430 -16.49 16.86 -17.40
C ASP A 430 -17.64 17.24 -18.37
N PRO A 431 -18.79 17.79 -17.94
CA PRO A 431 -19.82 18.33 -18.85
C PRO A 431 -19.45 19.69 -19.49
N GLY A 432 -18.22 20.18 -19.31
CA GLY A 432 -17.73 21.41 -19.95
C GLY A 432 -18.35 22.70 -19.40
N VAL A 433 -18.93 22.69 -18.19
CA VAL A 433 -19.52 23.90 -17.59
C VAL A 433 -18.41 24.91 -17.31
N GLY A 434 -18.48 26.08 -17.95
CA GLY A 434 -17.51 27.15 -17.72
C GLY A 434 -17.56 27.69 -16.29
N TRP A 435 -16.41 28.10 -15.74
CA TRP A 435 -16.27 28.62 -14.37
C TRP A 435 -17.33 29.68 -13.99
N GLU A 436 -17.63 30.59 -14.92
CA GLU A 436 -18.61 31.67 -14.71
C GLU A 436 -20.08 31.19 -14.69
N ALA A 437 -20.37 29.99 -15.21
CA ALA A 437 -21.69 29.35 -15.16
C ALA A 437 -21.88 28.49 -13.89
N LEU A 438 -20.84 28.26 -13.09
CA LEU A 438 -20.96 27.59 -11.80
C LEU A 438 -21.71 28.48 -10.79
N PRO A 439 -22.68 27.93 -10.03
CA PRO A 439 -23.27 28.62 -8.88
C PRO A 439 -22.20 29.11 -7.91
N SER A 440 -22.41 30.29 -7.30
CA SER A 440 -21.45 30.94 -6.40
C SER A 440 -20.99 30.03 -5.26
N GLU A 441 -21.90 29.25 -4.66
CA GLU A 441 -21.56 28.30 -3.59
C GLU A 441 -20.62 27.17 -4.04
N ARG A 442 -20.80 26.65 -5.27
CA ARG A 442 -19.91 25.63 -5.84
C ARG A 442 -18.57 26.22 -6.26
N ARG A 443 -18.58 27.42 -6.85
CA ARG A 443 -17.35 28.15 -7.18
C ARG A 443 -16.51 28.39 -5.93
N ALA A 444 -17.11 28.93 -4.87
CA ALA A 444 -16.46 29.13 -3.57
C ALA A 444 -16.05 27.80 -2.89
N LEU A 445 -16.65 26.66 -3.25
CA LEU A 445 -16.18 25.34 -2.80
C LEU A 445 -14.92 24.91 -3.56
N TYR A 446 -14.89 25.04 -4.88
CA TYR A 446 -13.72 24.71 -5.69
C TYR A 446 -12.54 25.67 -5.45
N GLU A 447 -12.79 26.96 -5.23
CA GLU A 447 -11.79 27.94 -4.78
C GLU A 447 -11.15 27.54 -3.44
N ARG A 448 -11.94 27.05 -2.47
CA ARG A 448 -11.43 26.46 -1.20
C ARG A 448 -10.74 25.11 -1.36
N GLN A 449 -10.78 24.52 -2.55
CA GLN A 449 -9.97 23.38 -2.97
C GLN A 449 -8.82 23.81 -3.91
N GLY A 450 -8.56 25.11 -3.99
CA GLY A 450 -7.50 25.71 -4.77
C GLY A 450 -7.64 25.50 -6.27
N TRP A 451 -8.86 25.37 -6.81
CA TRP A 451 -9.10 25.50 -8.24
C TRP A 451 -9.16 26.97 -8.62
N THR A 452 -8.43 27.35 -9.67
CA THR A 452 -8.48 28.68 -10.28
C THR A 452 -9.36 28.69 -11.53
N ARG A 453 -9.79 29.87 -11.97
CA ARG A 453 -10.51 30.06 -13.24
C ARG A 453 -9.67 29.61 -14.43
N GLU A 454 -8.37 29.84 -14.35
CA GLU A 454 -7.36 29.55 -15.36
C GLU A 454 -7.16 28.02 -15.50
N GLU A 455 -7.01 27.30 -14.39
CA GLU A 455 -6.98 25.83 -14.37
C GLU A 455 -8.28 25.24 -14.91
N TRP A 456 -9.43 25.73 -14.44
CA TRP A 456 -10.72 25.23 -14.89
C TRP A 456 -10.89 25.40 -16.40
N ALA A 457 -10.49 26.56 -16.95
CA ALA A 457 -10.53 26.85 -18.38
C ALA A 457 -9.40 26.19 -19.20
N GLN A 458 -8.41 25.56 -18.56
CA GLN A 458 -7.38 24.74 -19.21
C GLN A 458 -7.81 23.27 -19.23
N ASP A 459 -8.23 22.72 -18.09
CA ASP A 459 -8.65 21.32 -17.98
C ASP A 459 -10.02 21.07 -18.63
N SER A 460 -10.90 22.06 -18.79
CA SER A 460 -12.16 21.88 -19.54
C SER A 460 -11.96 21.71 -21.06
N ARG A 461 -10.70 21.69 -21.54
CA ARG A 461 -10.31 21.44 -22.95
C ARG A 461 -9.56 20.12 -23.13
N ARG A 462 -9.54 19.26 -22.10
CA ARG A 462 -8.84 17.97 -22.04
C ARG A 462 -9.82 16.81 -21.87
#